data_AF-A0A410MHB3-F1
#
_entry.id   AF-A0A410MHB3-F1
#
_cell.length_a   1.000
_cell.length_b   1.000
_cell.length_c   1.000
_cell.angle_alpha   90.00
_cell.angle_beta   90.00
_cell.angle_gamma   90.00
#
_symmetry.space_group_name_H-M   'P 1'
#
loop_
_entity.id
_entity.type
_entity.pdbx_description
1 polymer ?
#
loop_
_entity_poly.entity_id
_entity_poly.type
_entity_poly.pdbx_seq_one_letter_code
_entity_poly.pdbx_strand_id
1 'polypeptide(L)'
;MRLNNEKGLTLVEVLAVLSLSMVVMIAAYQAFFFITNSIEMSAEKTELRKEANIITLSLENRLINVDSIETDSGKSTFTKFTGSITRLNGMDEETTAFTYIEEEVVITIDEGNLYINGVQQNASDMNLSNTTFELNGNKLTVNLEIMKENTNERYSLVKIFRLGNG
;
A
#
# COMPACT_ATOMS: atom_id res chain seq x y z
N MET A 1 -24.13 28.69 -70.00
CA MET A 1 -23.86 27.44 -69.26
C MET A 1 -22.42 27.53 -68.76
N ARG A 2 -22.19 27.69 -67.45
CA ARG A 2 -20.84 27.73 -66.87
C ARG A 2 -20.43 26.29 -66.54
N LEU A 3 -19.44 25.77 -67.25
CA LEU A 3 -18.81 24.48 -66.95
C LEU A 3 -17.81 24.72 -65.81
N ASN A 4 -18.10 24.18 -64.63
CA ASN A 4 -17.16 24.16 -63.52
C ASN A 4 -16.01 23.21 -63.89
N ASN A 5 -14.79 23.75 -63.86
CA ASN A 5 -13.58 23.00 -64.16
C ASN A 5 -13.19 22.18 -62.92
N GLU A 6 -13.60 20.92 -62.86
CA GLU A 6 -13.21 20.00 -61.78
C GLU A 6 -11.75 19.56 -62.00
N LYS A 7 -10.82 20.17 -61.28
CA LYS A 7 -9.43 19.70 -61.23
C LYS A 7 -9.40 18.39 -60.44
N GLY A 8 -9.22 17.27 -61.12
CA GLY A 8 -9.04 15.96 -60.50
C GLY A 8 -7.74 15.89 -59.68
N LEU A 9 -7.78 15.23 -58.53
CA LEU A 9 -6.60 15.00 -57.69
C LEU A 9 -5.62 14.07 -58.42
N THR A 10 -4.32 14.37 -58.39
CA THR A 10 -3.30 13.47 -58.93
C THR A 10 -3.00 12.34 -57.95
N LEU A 11 -2.64 11.15 -58.46
CA LEU A 11 -2.35 9.97 -57.65
C LEU A 11 -1.21 10.23 -56.63
N VAL A 12 -0.25 11.07 -57.01
CA VAL A 12 0.90 11.44 -56.16
C VAL A 12 0.45 12.34 -55.00
N GLU A 13 -0.47 13.28 -55.24
CA GLU A 13 -1.04 14.12 -54.17
C GLU A 13 -1.84 13.27 -53.17
N VAL A 14 -2.63 12.30 -53.64
CA VAL A 14 -3.34 11.36 -52.75
C VAL A 14 -2.34 10.57 -51.90
N LEU A 15 -1.28 10.04 -52.50
CA LEU A 15 -0.27 9.25 -51.79
C LEU A 15 0.50 10.10 -50.75
N ALA A 16 0.81 11.35 -51.08
CA ALA A 16 1.49 12.28 -50.16
C ALA A 16 0.58 12.66 -48.97
N VAL A 17 -0.71 12.87 -49.20
CA VAL A 17 -1.66 13.14 -48.12
C VAL A 17 -1.85 11.91 -47.23
N LEU A 18 -1.92 10.71 -47.82
CA LEU A 18 -2.03 9.46 -47.07
C LEU A 18 -0.80 9.17 -46.22
N SER A 19 0.41 9.35 -46.77
CA SER A 19 1.65 9.14 -46.04
C SER A 19 1.81 10.13 -44.89
N LEU A 20 1.49 11.41 -45.12
CA LEU A 20 1.48 12.43 -44.06
C LEU A 20 0.45 12.10 -42.98
N SER A 21 -0.74 11.66 -43.38
CA SER A 21 -1.81 11.26 -42.44
C SER A 21 -1.40 10.06 -41.59
N MET A 22 -0.69 9.07 -42.15
CA MET A 22 -0.16 7.94 -41.39
C MET A 22 0.87 8.38 -40.34
N VAL A 23 1.79 9.28 -40.70
CA VAL A 23 2.78 9.81 -39.74
C VAL A 23 2.08 10.54 -38.59
N VAL A 24 1.07 11.36 -38.89
CA VAL A 24 0.28 12.06 -37.87
C VAL A 24 -0.48 11.08 -36.98
N MET A 25 -1.09 10.03 -37.55
CA MET A 25 -1.79 9.00 -36.77
C MET A 25 -0.84 8.23 -35.85
N ILE A 26 0.36 7.87 -36.32
CA ILE A 26 1.37 7.19 -35.49
C ILE A 26 1.80 8.10 -34.34
N ALA A 27 2.06 9.38 -34.60
CA ALA A 27 2.42 10.34 -33.55
C ALA A 27 1.30 10.53 -32.53
N ALA A 28 0.04 10.62 -32.98
CA ALA A 28 -1.12 10.72 -32.11
C ALA A 28 -1.31 9.46 -31.25
N TYR A 29 -1.14 8.27 -31.83
CA TYR A 29 -1.23 7.01 -31.11
C TYR A 29 -0.15 6.89 -30.03
N GLN A 30 1.09 7.25 -30.34
CA GLN A 30 2.18 7.27 -29.36
C GLN A 30 1.87 8.24 -28.22
N ALA A 31 1.47 9.48 -28.52
CA ALA A 31 1.12 10.46 -27.51
C ALA A 31 -0.01 9.95 -26.60
N PHE A 32 -1.06 9.36 -27.19
CA PHE A 32 -2.15 8.76 -26.44
C PHE A 32 -1.68 7.63 -25.53
N PHE A 33 -0.87 6.70 -26.04
CA PHE A 33 -0.33 5.58 -25.27
C PHE A 33 0.54 6.06 -24.09
N PHE A 34 1.39 7.07 -24.30
CA PHE A 34 2.19 7.66 -23.22
C PHE A 34 1.32 8.30 -22.12
N ILE A 35 0.27 9.03 -22.51
CA ILE A 35 -0.64 9.68 -21.56
C ILE A 35 -1.38 8.62 -20.74
N THR A 36 -1.94 7.59 -21.39
CA THR A 36 -2.70 6.53 -20.71
C THR A 36 -1.84 5.78 -19.71
N ASN A 37 -0.65 5.33 -20.10
CA ASN A 37 0.27 4.64 -19.18
C ASN A 37 0.67 5.53 -17.99
N SER A 38 0.84 6.83 -18.23
CA SER A 38 1.18 7.78 -17.15
C SER A 38 0.03 7.94 -16.15
N ILE A 39 -1.22 7.92 -16.63
CA ILE A 39 -2.41 7.98 -15.78
C ILE A 39 -2.56 6.68 -14.99
N GLU A 40 -2.39 5.52 -15.62
CA GLU A 40 -2.45 4.21 -14.96
C GLU A 40 -1.40 4.10 -13.84
N MET A 41 -0.14 4.42 -14.14
CA MET A 41 0.93 4.44 -13.15
C MET A 41 0.65 5.42 -12.00
N SER A 42 0.03 6.57 -12.29
CA SER A 42 -0.38 7.53 -11.25
C SER A 42 -1.52 6.99 -10.39
N ALA A 43 -2.46 6.24 -10.97
CA ALA A 43 -3.56 5.61 -10.26
C ALA A 43 -3.06 4.51 -9.32
N GLU A 44 -2.18 3.62 -9.79
CA GLU A 44 -1.55 2.55 -9.00
C GLU A 44 -0.77 3.11 -7.81
N LYS A 45 0.05 4.15 -8.03
CA LYS A 45 0.77 4.83 -6.94
C LYS A 45 -0.16 5.45 -5.90
N THR A 46 -1.30 5.97 -6.35
CA THR A 46 -2.31 6.54 -5.45
C THR A 46 -2.98 5.46 -4.61
N GLU A 47 -3.29 4.32 -5.23
CA GLU A 47 -3.86 3.17 -4.56
C GLU A 47 -2.91 2.60 -3.49
N LEU A 48 -1.63 2.39 -3.84
CA LEU A 48 -0.61 1.94 -2.91
C LEU A 48 -0.46 2.86 -1.69
N ARG A 49 -0.52 4.18 -1.89
CA ARG A 49 -0.49 5.16 -0.78
C ARG A 49 -1.73 5.08 0.11
N LYS A 50 -2.92 4.91 -0.48
CA LYS A 50 -4.16 4.74 0.29
C LYS A 50 -4.07 3.48 1.14
N GLU A 51 -3.59 2.39 0.55
CA GLU A 51 -3.40 1.12 1.24
C GLU A 51 -2.43 1.25 2.41
N ALA A 52 -1.27 1.89 2.18
CA ALA A 52 -0.30 2.14 3.24
C ALA A 52 -0.89 2.95 4.40
N ASN A 53 -1.74 3.94 4.11
CA ASN A 53 -2.42 4.72 5.14
C ASN A 53 -3.43 3.87 5.91
N ILE A 54 -4.23 3.04 5.25
CA ILE A 54 -5.20 2.15 5.89
C ILE A 54 -4.48 1.18 6.84
N ILE A 55 -3.41 0.54 6.35
CA ILE A 55 -2.60 -0.39 7.13
C ILE A 55 -1.96 0.32 8.33
N THR A 56 -1.39 1.50 8.11
CA THR A 56 -0.78 2.30 9.19
C THR A 56 -1.82 2.69 10.25
N LEU A 57 -3.02 3.12 9.85
CA LEU A 57 -4.11 3.42 10.78
C LEU A 57 -4.59 2.19 11.55
N SER A 58 -4.66 1.03 10.89
CA SER A 58 -5.01 -0.23 11.56
C SER A 58 -3.96 -0.59 12.62
N LEU A 59 -2.68 -0.49 12.27
CA LEU A 59 -1.57 -0.68 13.21
C LEU A 59 -1.61 0.33 14.36
N GLU A 60 -1.86 1.62 14.08
CA GLU A 60 -1.99 2.66 15.12
C GLU A 60 -3.09 2.33 16.11
N ASN A 61 -4.29 1.98 15.64
CA ASN A 61 -5.42 1.66 16.50
C ASN A 61 -5.16 0.42 17.37
N ARG A 62 -4.32 -0.50 16.91
CA ARG A 62 -4.02 -1.74 17.62
C ARG A 62 -2.84 -1.59 18.58
N LEU A 63 -1.84 -0.80 18.22
CA LEU A 63 -0.61 -0.61 18.98
C LEU A 63 -0.70 0.52 20.01
N ILE A 64 -1.70 1.41 19.93
CA ILE A 64 -1.82 2.56 20.86
C ILE A 64 -1.90 2.16 22.34
N ASN A 65 -2.46 0.99 22.64
CA ASN A 65 -2.62 0.48 24.01
C ASN A 65 -1.67 -0.70 24.31
N VAL A 66 -0.69 -0.96 23.44
CA VAL A 66 0.26 -2.04 23.68
C VAL A 66 1.35 -1.53 24.61
N ASP A 67 1.50 -2.22 25.73
CA ASP A 67 2.47 -1.89 26.79
C ASP A 67 3.84 -2.51 26.46
N SER A 68 3.84 -3.78 26.04
CA SER A 68 5.04 -4.53 25.71
C SER A 68 4.84 -5.38 24.46
N ILE A 69 5.96 -5.72 23.82
CA ILE A 69 5.98 -6.61 22.66
C ILE A 69 6.94 -7.75 22.95
N GLU A 70 6.45 -8.97 22.76
CA GLU A 70 7.23 -10.18 22.71
C GLU A 70 7.48 -10.60 21.27
N THR A 71 8.72 -10.96 20.97
CA THR A 71 9.13 -11.41 19.64
C THR A 71 9.60 -12.85 19.72
N ASP A 72 9.16 -13.68 18.77
CA ASP A 72 9.53 -15.10 18.72
C ASP A 72 11.02 -15.31 18.34
N SER A 73 11.70 -14.25 17.91
CA SER A 73 13.04 -14.33 17.35
C SER A 73 13.98 -13.33 18.01
N GLY A 74 15.11 -13.80 18.55
CA GLY A 74 16.23 -12.96 19.02
C GLY A 74 16.97 -12.21 17.90
N LYS A 75 16.31 -11.96 16.77
CA LYS A 75 16.78 -11.14 15.66
C LYS A 75 16.37 -9.69 15.89
N SER A 76 17.18 -8.75 15.40
CA SER A 76 16.85 -7.32 15.42
C SER A 76 15.64 -6.97 14.56
N THR A 77 15.44 -7.73 13.48
CA THR A 77 14.30 -7.62 12.56
C THR A 77 13.44 -8.87 12.63
N PHE A 78 12.13 -8.68 12.61
CA PHE A 78 11.14 -9.76 12.70
C PHE A 78 9.91 -9.46 11.84
N THR A 79 9.12 -10.50 11.57
CA THR A 79 7.87 -10.43 10.77
C THR A 79 6.64 -10.81 11.60
N LYS A 80 6.85 -11.28 12.84
CA LYS A 80 5.80 -11.68 13.76
C LYS A 80 6.13 -11.22 15.18
N PHE A 81 5.12 -10.78 15.90
CA PHE A 81 5.21 -10.45 17.32
C PHE A 81 3.84 -10.52 18.00
N THR A 82 3.87 -10.62 19.32
CA THR A 82 2.69 -10.52 20.18
C THR A 82 2.83 -9.28 21.05
N GLY A 83 1.83 -8.41 21.03
CA GLY A 83 1.74 -7.26 21.91
C GLY A 83 0.84 -7.58 23.11
N SER A 84 1.28 -7.22 24.30
CA SER A 84 0.48 -7.34 25.52
C SER A 84 -0.19 -6.02 25.85
N ILE A 85 -1.47 -6.10 26.23
CA ILE A 85 -2.33 -4.97 26.55
C ILE A 85 -2.87 -5.21 27.95
N THR A 86 -2.60 -4.28 28.87
CA THR A 86 -3.16 -4.32 30.22
C THR A 86 -4.34 -3.36 30.31
N ARG A 87 -5.53 -3.86 30.69
CA ARG A 87 -6.72 -3.02 30.85
C ARG A 87 -7.34 -3.17 32.21
N LEU A 88 -7.87 -2.07 32.73
CA LEU A 88 -8.65 -2.08 33.95
C LEU A 88 -9.93 -2.88 33.72
N ASN A 89 -10.11 -3.95 34.49
CA ASN A 89 -11.28 -4.82 34.44
C ASN A 89 -12.36 -4.34 35.42
N GLY A 90 -11.96 -3.78 36.55
CA GLY A 90 -12.89 -3.24 37.55
C GLY A 90 -12.25 -3.05 38.92
N MET A 91 -13.09 -2.85 39.93
CA MET A 91 -12.69 -2.83 41.33
C MET A 91 -13.27 -4.09 42.01
N ASP A 92 -12.41 -4.84 42.68
CA ASP A 92 -12.80 -5.99 43.48
C ASP A 92 -13.66 -5.52 44.67
N GLU A 93 -14.87 -6.07 44.81
CA GLU A 93 -15.87 -5.61 45.78
C GLU A 93 -15.47 -5.92 47.24
N GLU A 94 -14.60 -6.90 47.47
CA GLU A 94 -14.17 -7.31 48.82
C GLU A 94 -12.90 -6.57 49.26
N THR A 95 -11.97 -6.39 48.35
CA THR A 95 -10.64 -5.82 48.65
C THR A 95 -10.52 -4.35 48.27
N THR A 96 -11.47 -3.80 47.53
CA THR A 96 -11.42 -2.45 46.92
C THR A 96 -10.20 -2.24 46.01
N ALA A 97 -9.51 -3.31 45.61
CA ALA A 97 -8.37 -3.25 44.72
C ALA A 97 -8.81 -3.16 43.26
N PHE A 98 -8.04 -2.45 42.43
CA PHE A 98 -8.24 -2.49 40.98
C PHE A 98 -7.77 -3.84 40.44
N THR A 99 -8.61 -4.46 39.60
CA THR A 99 -8.30 -5.67 38.86
C THR A 99 -7.98 -5.32 37.41
N TYR A 100 -7.02 -6.03 36.83
CA TYR A 100 -6.60 -5.84 35.46
C TYR A 100 -6.79 -7.14 34.67
N ILE A 101 -7.10 -6.99 33.39
CA ILE A 101 -7.10 -8.08 32.41
C ILE A 101 -5.94 -7.86 31.44
N GLU A 102 -5.32 -8.97 31.06
CA GLU A 102 -4.31 -9.00 30.01
C GLU A 102 -4.96 -9.50 28.72
N GLU A 103 -4.80 -8.72 27.66
CA GLU A 103 -5.21 -9.05 26.30
C GLU A 103 -3.97 -9.10 25.41
N GLU A 104 -4.00 -9.97 24.40
CA GLU A 104 -2.92 -10.08 23.42
C GLU A 104 -3.37 -9.57 22.04
N VAL A 105 -2.45 -8.96 21.33
CA VAL A 105 -2.57 -8.66 19.90
C VAL A 105 -1.45 -9.36 19.13
N VAL A 106 -1.81 -10.27 18.25
CA VAL A 106 -0.86 -11.01 17.42
C VAL A 106 -0.77 -10.32 16.06
N ILE A 107 0.43 -9.90 15.69
CA ILE A 107 0.71 -9.27 14.40
C ILE A 107 1.68 -10.16 13.63
N THR A 108 1.35 -10.50 12.39
CA THR A 108 2.14 -11.44 11.58
C THR A 108 2.11 -11.03 10.11
N ILE A 109 3.27 -11.04 9.46
CA ILE A 109 3.39 -11.10 8.01
C ILE A 109 3.53 -12.56 7.62
N ASP A 110 2.55 -13.08 6.88
CA ASP A 110 2.56 -14.45 6.37
C ASP A 110 2.07 -14.51 4.93
N GLU A 111 2.75 -15.30 4.10
CA GLU A 111 2.48 -15.42 2.65
C GLU A 111 2.27 -14.07 1.93
N GLY A 112 3.02 -13.03 2.35
CA GLY A 112 2.91 -11.69 1.78
C GLY A 112 1.72 -10.87 2.25
N ASN A 113 1.02 -11.28 3.30
CA ASN A 113 -0.12 -10.56 3.86
C ASN A 113 0.13 -10.18 5.32
N LEU A 114 -0.37 -9.01 5.72
CA LEU A 114 -0.38 -8.58 7.12
C LEU A 114 -1.66 -9.06 7.80
N TYR A 115 -1.49 -9.84 8.86
CA TYR A 115 -2.56 -10.28 9.73
C TYR A 115 -2.46 -9.62 11.10
N ILE A 116 -3.61 -9.18 11.60
CA ILE A 116 -3.78 -8.75 12.99
C ILE A 116 -4.85 -9.65 13.59
N ASN A 117 -4.50 -10.41 14.63
CA ASN A 117 -5.37 -11.42 15.26
C ASN A 117 -5.98 -12.38 14.22
N GLY A 118 -5.19 -12.77 13.21
CA GLY A 118 -5.62 -13.67 12.14
C GLY A 118 -6.48 -13.02 11.04
N VAL A 119 -6.79 -11.73 11.13
CA VAL A 119 -7.55 -11.01 10.10
C VAL A 119 -6.60 -10.29 9.15
N GLN A 120 -6.69 -10.60 7.85
CA GLN A 120 -5.94 -9.92 6.81
C GLN A 120 -6.28 -8.42 6.77
N GLN A 121 -5.25 -7.58 6.75
CA GLN A 121 -5.39 -6.13 6.76
C GLN A 121 -5.19 -5.48 5.39
N ASN A 122 -4.37 -6.08 4.53
CA ASN A 122 -4.11 -5.58 3.20
C ASN A 122 -5.10 -6.14 2.17
N ALA A 123 -5.31 -5.41 1.07
CA ALA A 123 -6.04 -5.90 -0.09
C ALA A 123 -5.39 -7.17 -0.70
N SER A 124 -6.22 -8.01 -1.33
CA SER A 124 -5.80 -9.32 -1.88
C SER A 124 -4.85 -9.23 -3.07
N ASP A 125 -4.78 -8.09 -3.74
CA ASP A 125 -3.89 -7.82 -4.86
C ASP A 125 -2.65 -7.02 -4.46
N MET A 126 -2.32 -7.02 -3.16
CA MET A 126 -1.19 -6.34 -2.56
C MET A 126 -0.31 -7.33 -1.81
N ASN A 127 1.00 -7.19 -1.95
CA ASN A 127 2.00 -8.04 -1.32
C ASN A 127 2.90 -7.24 -0.37
N LEU A 128 3.02 -7.73 0.87
CA LEU A 128 3.76 -7.15 1.97
C LEU A 128 4.96 -8.00 2.42
N SER A 129 5.43 -8.95 1.60
CA SER A 129 6.51 -9.89 1.98
C SER A 129 7.80 -9.22 2.46
N ASN A 130 8.04 -7.98 2.04
CA ASN A 130 9.23 -7.20 2.42
C ASN A 130 9.00 -6.31 3.65
N THR A 131 7.81 -6.35 4.24
CA THR A 131 7.50 -5.60 5.46
C THR A 131 8.19 -6.24 6.66
N THR A 132 8.86 -5.42 7.47
CA THR A 132 9.58 -5.89 8.67
C THR A 132 9.34 -4.98 9.86
N PHE A 133 9.59 -5.54 11.04
CA PHE A 133 9.47 -4.87 12.32
C PHE A 133 10.81 -4.90 13.05
N GLU A 134 11.10 -3.83 13.79
CA GLU A 134 12.28 -3.71 14.65
C GLU A 134 11.88 -3.10 15.99
N LEU A 135 12.34 -3.71 17.09
CA LEU A 135 12.07 -3.22 18.44
C LEU A 135 13.36 -2.67 19.04
N ASN A 136 13.32 -1.40 19.45
CA ASN A 136 14.44 -0.74 20.14
C ASN A 136 13.92 -0.05 21.41
N GLY A 137 14.07 -0.74 22.54
CA GLY A 137 13.46 -0.34 23.80
C GLY A 137 11.94 -0.31 23.67
N ASN A 138 11.33 0.86 23.89
CA ASN A 138 9.88 1.07 23.76
C ASN A 138 9.45 1.58 22.37
N LYS A 139 10.33 1.52 21.37
CA LYS A 139 10.03 1.97 20.00
C LYS A 139 9.93 0.78 19.08
N LEU A 140 8.75 0.57 18.51
CA LEU A 140 8.54 -0.34 17.40
C LEU A 140 8.65 0.43 16.09
N THR A 141 9.67 0.13 15.29
CA THR A 141 9.79 0.61 13.93
C THR A 141 9.14 -0.41 12.98
N VAL A 142 8.21 0.06 12.16
CA VAL A 142 7.58 -0.69 11.08
C VAL A 142 8.16 -0.19 9.77
N ASN A 143 8.91 -1.04 9.09
CA ASN A 143 9.35 -0.83 7.72
C ASN A 143 8.30 -1.45 6.79
N LEU A 144 7.27 -0.68 6.43
CA LEU A 144 6.17 -1.12 5.58
C LEU A 144 6.60 -1.05 4.12
N GLU A 145 6.45 -2.15 3.39
CA GLU A 145 6.62 -2.19 1.93
C GLU A 145 5.45 -2.94 1.31
N ILE A 146 4.76 -2.26 0.39
CA ILE A 146 3.59 -2.77 -0.33
C ILE A 146 3.92 -2.80 -1.81
N MET A 147 3.70 -3.94 -2.45
CA MET A 147 3.83 -4.14 -3.90
C MET A 147 2.46 -4.49 -4.47
N LYS A 148 2.08 -3.89 -5.60
CA LYS A 148 0.83 -4.27 -6.30
C LYS A 148 1.11 -5.50 -7.17
N GLU A 149 0.34 -6.56 -6.99
CA GLU A 149 0.51 -7.79 -7.78
C GLU A 149 0.35 -7.54 -9.28
N ASN A 150 1.10 -8.28 -10.09
CA ASN A 150 1.15 -8.15 -11.55
C ASN A 150 1.66 -6.79 -12.07
N THR A 151 2.22 -5.96 -11.20
CA THR A 151 2.90 -4.71 -11.55
C THR A 151 4.32 -4.69 -10.99
N ASN A 152 5.10 -3.67 -11.34
CA ASN A 152 6.39 -3.38 -10.70
C ASN A 152 6.29 -2.19 -9.72
N GLU A 153 5.08 -1.73 -9.42
CA GLU A 153 4.86 -0.57 -8.57
C GLU A 153 4.92 -0.99 -7.10
N ARG A 154 5.67 -0.20 -6.33
CA ARG A 154 5.88 -0.41 -4.91
C ARG A 154 5.82 0.90 -4.15
N TYR A 155 5.44 0.79 -2.89
CA TYR A 155 5.44 1.91 -1.96
C TYR A 155 6.01 1.46 -0.63
N SER A 156 6.99 2.22 -0.14
CA SER A 156 7.64 1.95 1.14
C SER A 156 7.46 3.13 2.09
N LEU A 157 7.20 2.84 3.35
CA LEU A 157 7.00 3.80 4.43
C LEU A 157 7.64 3.28 5.71
N VAL A 158 8.29 4.16 6.46
CA VAL A 158 8.77 3.83 7.80
C VAL A 158 7.91 4.55 8.83
N LYS A 159 7.33 3.80 9.77
CA LYS A 159 6.54 4.34 10.87
C LYS A 159 7.12 3.88 12.20
N ILE A 160 7.24 4.79 13.16
CA ILE A 160 7.70 4.49 14.51
C ILE A 160 6.52 4.63 15.47
N PHE A 161 6.24 3.56 16.21
CA PHE A 161 5.27 3.51 17.30
C PHE A 161 6.03 3.57 18.62
N ARG A 162 5.54 4.38 19.55
CA ARG A 162 6.02 4.37 20.94
C ARG A 162 5.03 3.53 21.73
N LEU A 163 5.51 2.45 22.33
CA LEU A 163 4.73 1.60 23.21
C LEU A 163 4.46 2.33 24.52
N GLY A 164 3.36 1.99 25.18
CA GLY A 164 3.04 2.51 26.50
C GLY A 164 4.12 2.06 27.48
N ASN A 165 4.83 3.01 28.09
CA ASN A 165 5.60 2.67 29.28
C ASN A 165 4.57 2.36 30.38
N GLY A 166 4.49 1.10 30.80
CA GLY A 166 3.95 0.77 32.13
C GLY A 166 4.70 1.54 33.22
#